data_AF-A0A2D6RGK9-F1
#
_entry.id   AF-A0A2D6RGK9-F1
#
_cell.length_a   1.000
_cell.length_b   1.000
_cell.length_c   1.000
_cell.angle_alpha   90.00
_cell.angle_beta   90.00
_cell.angle_gamma   90.00
#
_symmetry.space_group_name_H-M   'P 1'
#
loop_
_entity.id
_entity.type
_entity.pdbx_description
1 polymer ?
#
loop_
_entity_poly.entity_id
_entity_poly.type
_entity_poly.pdbx_seq_one_letter_code
_entity_poly.pdbx_strand_id
1 'polypeptide(L)'
;MKFYLSSKDIPALSESSFQERNEKVYRAQQKLTVPEKLILSILKLILLIPPFIYLARQDWLILLVTLVGSTAAFFCVFRPISLAFLSKHL
;
A
#
# COMPACT_ATOMS: atom_id res chain seq x y z
N MET A 1 -2.92 6.60 15.56
CA MET A 1 -2.36 6.77 14.20
C MET A 1 -3.49 7.16 13.28
N LYS A 2 -3.38 8.26 12.51
CA LYS A 2 -4.37 8.59 11.49
C LYS A 2 -4.08 7.76 10.25
N PHE A 3 -5.09 7.05 9.75
CA PHE A 3 -5.03 6.33 8.49
C PHE A 3 -5.49 7.27 7.38
N TYR A 4 -4.68 7.37 6.31
CA TYR A 4 -4.98 8.22 5.16
C TYR A 4 -5.27 7.32 3.96
N LEU A 5 -6.36 7.56 3.24
CA LEU A 5 -6.67 6.82 2.00
C LEU A 5 -5.95 7.42 0.79
N SER A 6 -5.75 8.74 0.81
CA SER A 6 -5.06 9.49 -0.23
C SER A 6 -3.91 10.32 0.33
N SER A 7 -2.87 10.51 -0.48
CA SER A 7 -1.79 11.45 -0.17
C SER A 7 -2.26 12.92 -0.16
N LYS A 8 -3.48 13.20 -0.65
CA LYS A 8 -4.16 14.50 -0.54
C LYS A 8 -4.58 14.81 0.90
N ASP A 9 -4.89 13.76 1.66
CA ASP A 9 -5.50 13.89 2.99
C ASP A 9 -4.45 14.14 4.07
N ILE A 10 -3.16 14.09 3.71
CA ILE A 10 -2.04 14.32 4.62
C ILE A 10 -1.84 15.84 4.73
N PRO A 11 -2.03 16.44 5.94
CA PRO A 11 -1.95 17.90 6.12
C PRO A 11 -0.62 18.49 5.64
N ALA A 12 0.49 17.80 5.87
CA ALA A 12 1.84 18.20 5.45
C ALA A 12 2.06 18.26 3.92
N LEU A 13 1.15 17.67 3.14
CA LEU A 13 1.21 17.60 1.67
C LEU A 13 0.06 18.36 0.99
N SER A 14 -0.88 18.92 1.76
CA SER A 14 -2.11 19.51 1.25
C SER A 14 -1.90 20.76 0.39
N GLU A 15 -0.86 21.55 0.66
CA GLU A 15 -0.54 22.79 -0.06
C GLU A 15 0.45 22.61 -1.23
N SER A 16 1.08 21.43 -1.36
CA SER A 16 2.10 21.18 -2.41
C SER A 16 1.48 20.80 -3.76
N SER A 17 2.15 21.21 -4.85
CA SER A 17 1.77 20.83 -6.21
C SER A 17 1.85 19.30 -6.41
N PHE A 18 1.17 18.76 -7.43
CA PHE A 18 1.16 17.30 -7.66
C PHE A 18 2.56 16.70 -7.81
N GLN A 19 3.47 17.41 -8.48
CA GLN A 19 4.86 16.98 -8.66
C GLN A 19 5.63 17.00 -7.33
N GLU A 20 5.54 18.09 -6.57
CA GLU A 20 6.19 18.21 -5.26
C GLU A 20 5.68 17.16 -4.27
N ARG A 21 4.39 16.82 -4.34
CA ARG A 21 3.81 15.76 -3.51
C ARG A 21 4.39 14.39 -3.80
N ASN A 22 4.53 14.05 -5.08
CA ASN A 22 5.14 12.78 -5.46
C ASN A 22 6.60 12.72 -5.04
N GLU A 23 7.33 13.84 -5.15
CA GLU A 23 8.72 13.91 -4.70
C GLU A 23 8.84 13.77 -3.17
N LYS A 24 8.02 14.48 -2.39
CA LYS A 24 7.99 14.36 -0.93
C LYS A 24 7.62 12.96 -0.47
N VAL A 25 6.63 12.33 -1.11
CA VAL A 25 6.24 10.94 -0.84
C VAL A 25 7.40 9.99 -1.17
N TYR A 26 8.10 10.19 -2.29
CA TYR A 26 9.25 9.38 -2.66
C TYR A 26 10.41 9.51 -1.66
N ARG A 27 10.72 10.74 -1.23
CA ARG A 27 11.73 10.98 -0.19
C ARG A 27 11.33 10.34 1.15
N ALA A 28 10.07 10.42 1.55
CA ALA A 28 9.55 9.77 2.76
C ALA A 28 9.62 8.24 2.67
N GLN A 29 9.38 7.65 1.48
CA GLN A 29 9.54 6.21 1.27
C GLN A 29 10.98 5.75 1.47
N GLN A 30 11.97 6.54 1.04
CA GLN A 30 13.38 6.19 1.24
C GLN A 30 13.76 6.19 2.71
N LYS A 31 13.21 7.12 3.50
CA LYS A 31 13.42 7.25 4.95
C LYS A 31 12.74 6.17 5.80
N LEU A 32 11.86 5.35 5.23
CA LEU A 32 11.24 4.25 5.95
C LEU A 32 12.31 3.34 6.56
N THR A 33 12.13 3.03 7.84
CA THR A 33 13.04 2.18 8.58
C THR A 33 12.98 0.73 8.07
N VAL A 34 14.03 -0.05 8.31
CA VAL A 34 14.08 -1.48 7.94
C VAL A 34 12.84 -2.26 8.42
N PRO A 35 12.40 -2.17 9.69
CA PRO A 35 11.22 -2.89 10.14
C PRO A 35 9.93 -2.42 9.43
N GLU A 36 9.77 -1.13 9.14
CA GLU A 36 8.60 -0.62 8.41
C GLU A 36 8.55 -1.15 6.96
N LYS A 37 9.70 -1.18 6.27
CA LYS A 37 9.82 -1.77 4.93
C LYS A 37 9.51 -3.27 4.93
N LEU A 38 9.95 -3.98 5.98
CA LEU A 38 9.68 -5.39 6.17
C LEU A 38 8.18 -5.63 6.35
N ILE A 39 7.51 -4.89 7.24
CA ILE A 39 6.05 -5.00 7.47
C ILE A 39 5.28 -4.78 6.17
N LEU A 40 5.59 -3.72 5.41
CA LEU A 40 4.93 -3.45 4.13
C LEU A 40 5.16 -4.57 3.10
N SER A 41 6.34 -5.17 3.08
CA SER A 41 6.67 -6.26 2.18
C SER A 41 5.93 -7.55 2.55
N ILE A 42 5.85 -7.89 3.85
CA ILE A 42 5.04 -9.02 4.32
C ILE A 42 3.57 -8.80 3.97
N LEU A 43 3.05 -7.59 4.14
CA LEU A 43 1.65 -7.30 3.83
C LEU A 43 1.37 -7.49 2.32
N LYS A 44 2.27 -7.04 1.44
CA LYS A 44 2.19 -7.30 -0.01
C LYS A 44 2.19 -8.81 -0.29
N LEU A 45 3.07 -9.55 0.37
CA LEU A 45 3.18 -11.00 0.19
C LEU A 45 1.87 -11.69 0.56
N ILE A 46 1.30 -11.39 1.73
CA ILE A 46 0.03 -11.94 2.21
C ILE A 46 -1.12 -11.63 1.24
N LEU A 47 -1.16 -10.42 0.68
CA LEU A 47 -2.17 -10.04 -0.31
C LEU A 47 -2.04 -10.84 -1.61
N LEU A 48 -0.80 -11.15 -2.01
CA LEU A 48 -0.51 -11.73 -3.32
C LEU A 48 -0.50 -13.27 -3.33
N ILE A 49 -0.27 -13.90 -2.17
CA ILE A 49 -0.27 -15.36 -2.03
C ILE A 49 -1.59 -16.02 -2.49
N PRO A 50 -2.79 -15.58 -2.07
CA PRO A 50 -4.03 -16.27 -2.40
C PRO A 50 -4.29 -16.38 -3.91
N PRO A 51 -4.19 -15.29 -4.71
CA PRO A 51 -4.28 -15.38 -6.16
C PRO A 51 -3.31 -16.40 -6.78
N PHE A 52 -2.05 -16.45 -6.30
CA PHE A 52 -1.05 -17.38 -6.83
C PHE A 52 -1.35 -18.85 -6.49
N ILE A 53 -1.93 -19.13 -5.32
CA ILE A 53 -2.36 -20.49 -4.96
C ILE A 53 -3.43 -20.98 -5.93
N TYR A 54 -4.45 -20.16 -6.21
CA TYR A 54 -5.53 -20.54 -7.11
C TYR A 54 -5.13 -20.53 -8.59
N LEU A 55 -4.12 -19.72 -8.95
CA LEU A 55 -3.46 -19.81 -10.26
C LEU A 55 -2.80 -21.18 -10.46
N ALA A 56 -2.05 -21.67 -9.46
CA ALA A 56 -1.40 -22.98 -9.55
C ALA A 56 -2.42 -24.14 -9.63
N ARG A 57 -3.59 -23.98 -9.00
CA ARG A 57 -4.68 -24.96 -9.03
C ARG A 57 -5.51 -24.95 -10.33
N GLN A 58 -5.30 -23.98 -11.22
CA GLN A 58 -6.12 -23.75 -12.42
C GLN A 58 -7.62 -23.51 -12.12
N ASP A 59 -7.93 -23.09 -10.90
CA ASP A 59 -9.29 -22.77 -10.45
C ASP A 59 -9.66 -21.34 -10.88
N TRP A 60 -9.96 -21.13 -12.17
CA TRP A 60 -10.12 -19.80 -12.79
C TRP A 60 -11.18 -18.90 -12.13
N LEU A 61 -12.30 -19.47 -11.66
CA LEU A 61 -13.35 -18.69 -10.98
C LEU A 61 -12.85 -18.14 -9.64
N ILE A 62 -12.22 -18.99 -8.83
CA ILE A 62 -11.71 -18.61 -7.51
C ILE A 62 -10.50 -17.69 -7.66
N LEU A 63 -9.68 -17.90 -8.70
CA LEU A 63 -8.62 -16.97 -9.08
C LEU A 63 -9.17 -15.56 -9.30
N LEU A 64 -10.22 -15.40 -10.12
CA LEU A 64 -10.81 -14.08 -10.36
C LEU A 64 -11.30 -13.43 -9.06
N VAL A 65 -12.01 -14.20 -8.22
CA VAL A 65 -12.51 -13.70 -6.92
C VAL A 65 -11.35 -13.27 -6.02
N THR A 66 -10.30 -14.08 -5.91
CA THR A 66 -9.14 -13.77 -5.07
C THR A 66 -8.28 -12.65 -5.64
N LEU A 67 -8.19 -12.52 -6.95
CA LEU A 67 -7.49 -11.41 -7.61
C LEU A 67 -8.22 -10.08 -7.37
N VAL A 68 -9.54 -10.05 -7.55
CA VAL A 68 -10.35 -8.86 -7.24
C VAL A 68 -10.31 -8.55 -5.75
N GLY A 69 -10.45 -9.56 -4.90
CA GLY A 69 -10.37 -9.43 -3.44
C GLY A 69 -9.02 -8.91 -2.96
N SER A 70 -7.91 -9.44 -3.47
CA SER A 70 -6.56 -8.96 -3.15
C SER A 70 -6.34 -7.52 -3.63
N THR A 71 -6.87 -7.15 -4.78
CA THR A 71 -6.82 -5.77 -5.29
C THR A 71 -7.61 -4.82 -4.38
N ALA A 72 -8.83 -5.19 -4.02
CA ALA A 72 -9.65 -4.40 -3.09
C ALA A 72 -8.97 -4.25 -1.72
N ALA A 73 -8.41 -5.33 -1.18
CA ALA A 73 -7.69 -5.32 0.08
C ALA A 73 -6.38 -4.50 0.00
N PHE A 74 -5.71 -4.45 -1.15
CA PHE A 74 -4.58 -3.55 -1.36
C PHE A 74 -5.00 -2.07 -1.21
N PHE A 75 -6.13 -1.68 -1.79
CA PHE A 75 -6.64 -0.30 -1.64
C PHE A 75 -7.18 -0.02 -0.23
N CYS A 76 -7.84 -0.98 0.41
CA CYS A 76 -8.47 -0.77 1.72
C CYS A 76 -7.53 -0.93 2.90
N VAL A 77 -6.47 -1.73 2.78
CA VAL A 77 -5.56 -2.09 3.89
C VAL A 77 -4.14 -1.66 3.61
N PHE A 78 -3.55 -2.06 2.49
CA PHE A 78 -2.14 -1.76 2.21
C PHE A 78 -1.90 -0.25 2.06
N ARG A 79 -2.73 0.44 1.26
CA ARG A 79 -2.61 1.89 1.06
C ARG A 79 -2.67 2.69 2.36
N PRO A 80 -3.68 2.54 3.24
CA PRO A 80 -3.72 3.33 4.47
C PRO A 80 -2.58 3.03 5.44
N ILE A 81 -2.14 1.78 5.54
CA ILE A 81 -0.97 1.43 6.37
C ILE A 81 0.30 2.05 5.80
N SER A 82 0.51 1.96 4.49
CA SER A 82 1.66 2.56 3.81
C SER A 82 1.69 4.08 4.00
N LEU A 83 0.57 4.76 3.81
CA LEU A 83 0.47 6.21 4.00
C LEU A 83 0.62 6.60 5.47
N ALA A 84 0.16 5.79 6.43
CA ALA A 84 0.39 6.02 7.85
C ALA A 84 1.89 5.97 8.20
N PHE A 85 2.65 5.01 7.66
CA PHE A 85 4.10 4.99 7.84
C PHE A 85 4.78 6.18 7.17
N LEU A 86 4.37 6.55 5.96
CA LEU A 86 4.93 7.70 5.26
C LEU A 86 4.68 9.01 6.00
N SER A 87 3.51 9.17 6.62
CA SER A 87 3.18 10.36 7.41
C SER A 87 4.11 10.60 8.60
N LYS A 88 4.82 9.57 9.09
CA LYS A 88 5.82 9.71 10.16
C LYS A 88 7.14 10.30 9.68
N HIS A 89 7.42 10.20 8.38
CA HIS A 89 8.70 10.57 7.75
C HIS A 89 8.56 11.75 6.76
N LEU A 90 7.36 12.34 6.70
CA LEU A 90 7.01 13.52 5.91
C LEU A 90 7.30 14.81 6.67
#